data_AF-A0A426Z630-F1
#
_entry.id   AF-A0A426Z630-F1
#
_cell.length_a   1.000
_cell.length_b   1.000
_cell.length_c   1.000
_cell.angle_alpha   90.00
_cell.angle_beta   90.00
_cell.angle_gamma   90.00
#
_symmetry.space_group_name_H-M   'P 1'
#
loop_
_entity.id
_entity.type
_entity.pdbx_description
1 polymer ?
#
loop_
_entity_poly.entity_id
_entity_poly.type
_entity_poly.pdbx_seq_one_letter_code
_entity_poly.pdbx_strand_id
1 'polypeptide(L)'
;AAAAGVALLAWPMGADQFTNAQLVVEASVGVRVCEGGPSSVPDPDELARAVAESVGEPGRERRERAKAMGTRTTEATTEGGSSHKDLEELVGELSKLVTM
;
A
#
# COMPACT_ATOMS: atom_id res chain seq x y z
N ALA A 1 -0.88 6.21 -0.38
CA ALA A 1 -1.69 5.46 0.61
C ALA A 1 -0.83 4.99 1.78
N ALA A 2 0.19 4.15 1.57
CA ALA A 2 1.07 3.64 2.63
C ALA A 2 1.66 4.73 3.53
N ALA A 3 2.45 5.67 3.00
CA ALA A 3 3.03 6.77 3.78
C ALA A 3 1.97 7.66 4.48
N ALA A 4 0.82 7.87 3.84
CA ALA A 4 -0.29 8.66 4.39
C ALA A 4 -1.13 7.89 5.44
N GLY A 5 -0.85 6.60 5.65
CA GLY A 5 -1.58 5.77 6.61
C GLY A 5 -3.03 5.46 6.22
N VAL A 6 -3.34 5.41 4.92
CA VAL A 6 -4.71 5.25 4.40
C VAL A 6 -4.95 3.83 3.91
N ALA A 7 -6.03 3.21 4.39
CA ALA A 7 -6.46 1.88 3.93
C ALA A 7 -6.97 1.92 2.48
N LEU A 8 -6.73 0.84 1.73
CA LEU A 8 -7.03 0.78 0.29
C LEU A 8 -8.29 -0.03 -0.03
N LEU A 9 -9.07 0.46 -1.00
CA LEU A 9 -10.04 -0.34 -1.76
C LEU A 9 -9.38 -0.69 -3.10
N ALA A 10 -8.95 -1.94 -3.26
CA ALA A 10 -8.22 -2.41 -4.42
C ALA A 10 -9.17 -2.89 -5.52
N TRP A 11 -9.05 -2.27 -6.68
CA TRP A 11 -9.71 -2.66 -7.93
C TRP A 11 -8.65 -2.72 -9.03
N PRO A 12 -8.04 -3.89 -9.29
CA PRO A 12 -6.93 -4.01 -10.22
C PRO A 12 -7.41 -3.97 -11.68
N MET A 13 -6.59 -3.40 -12.59
CA MET A 13 -6.91 -3.29 -14.02
C MET A 13 -5.94 -4.07 -14.92
N GLY A 14 -4.68 -4.24 -14.51
CA GLY A 14 -3.65 -4.85 -15.34
C GLY A 14 -2.29 -5.00 -14.64
N ALA A 15 -1.32 -5.56 -15.35
CA ALA A 15 0.06 -5.73 -14.89
C ALA A 15 0.14 -6.44 -13.52
N ASP A 16 1.00 -5.95 -12.63
CA ASP A 16 1.24 -6.46 -11.29
C ASP A 16 0.15 -6.05 -10.28
N GLN A 17 -0.87 -5.30 -10.70
CA GLN A 17 -1.91 -4.79 -9.79
C GLN A 17 -2.72 -5.91 -9.12
N PHE A 18 -2.86 -7.07 -9.77
CA PHE A 18 -3.53 -8.24 -9.18
C PHE A 18 -2.73 -8.78 -7.98
N THR A 19 -1.41 -8.92 -8.15
CA THR A 19 -0.50 -9.31 -7.07
C THR A 19 -0.47 -8.25 -5.97
N ASN A 20 -0.43 -6.96 -6.33
CA ASN A 20 -0.45 -5.87 -5.36
C ASN A 20 -1.77 -5.84 -4.57
N ALA A 21 -2.91 -6.13 -5.22
CA ALA A 21 -4.21 -6.24 -4.56
C ALA A 21 -4.23 -7.38 -3.54
N GLN A 22 -3.63 -8.52 -3.87
CA GLN A 22 -3.46 -9.62 -2.92
C GLN A 22 -2.56 -9.20 -1.74
N LEU A 23 -1.42 -8.57 -2.02
CA LEU A 23 -0.49 -8.13 -0.99
C LEU A 23 -1.12 -7.17 0.03
N VAL A 24 -1.93 -6.20 -0.41
CA VAL A 24 -2.59 -5.25 0.50
C VAL A 24 -3.67 -5.92 1.36
N VAL A 25 -4.34 -6.96 0.84
CA VAL A 25 -5.31 -7.78 1.58
C VAL A 25 -4.59 -8.63 2.63
N GLU A 26 -3.52 -9.32 2.26
CA GLU A 26 -2.70 -10.14 3.16
C GLU A 26 -2.05 -9.31 4.26
N ALA A 27 -1.54 -8.12 3.91
CA ALA A 27 -1.04 -7.16 4.88
C ALA A 27 -2.15 -6.49 5.71
N SER A 28 -3.43 -6.79 5.45
CA SER A 28 -4.63 -6.26 6.10
C SER A 28 -4.66 -4.73 6.19
N VAL A 29 -4.16 -4.07 5.15
CA VAL A 29 -4.22 -2.60 4.95
C VAL A 29 -5.15 -2.21 3.81
N GLY A 30 -5.81 -3.19 3.18
CA GLY A 30 -6.80 -2.96 2.15
C GLY A 30 -7.79 -4.12 2.02
N VAL A 31 -8.78 -3.93 1.15
CA VAL A 31 -9.68 -4.97 0.65
C VAL A 31 -9.75 -4.92 -0.84
N ARG A 32 -9.93 -6.07 -1.48
CA ARG A 32 -10.28 -6.15 -2.89
C ARG A 32 -11.78 -6.00 -3.05
N VAL A 33 -12.22 -5.06 -3.88
CA VAL A 33 -13.65 -4.77 -4.12
C VAL A 33 -14.18 -5.40 -5.40
N CYS A 34 -13.30 -5.92 -6.25
CA CYS A 34 -13.66 -6.52 -7.53
C CYS A 34 -12.52 -7.43 -8.02
N GLU A 35 -12.84 -8.44 -8.83
CA GLU A 35 -11.82 -9.19 -9.57
C GLU A 35 -11.02 -8.29 -10.52
N GLY A 36 -11.66 -7.29 -11.13
CA GLY A 36 -10.99 -6.28 -11.92
C GLY A 36 -10.65 -6.74 -13.36
N GLY A 37 -9.90 -5.91 -14.07
CA GLY A 37 -9.68 -6.04 -15.52
C GLY A 37 -10.61 -5.15 -16.37
N PRO A 38 -10.40 -5.09 -17.69
CA PRO A 38 -11.01 -4.07 -18.56
C PRO A 38 -12.53 -4.18 -18.72
N SER A 39 -13.10 -5.35 -18.43
CA SER A 39 -14.54 -5.62 -18.54
C SER A 39 -15.22 -5.85 -17.20
N SER A 40 -14.48 -5.83 -16.09
CA SER A 40 -15.01 -6.12 -14.76
C SER A 40 -15.33 -4.82 -14.03
N VAL A 41 -16.62 -4.57 -13.88
CA VAL A 41 -17.17 -3.48 -13.06
C VAL A 41 -17.89 -4.16 -11.88
N PRO A 42 -17.57 -3.81 -10.63
CA PRO A 42 -18.27 -4.34 -9.47
C PRO A 42 -19.73 -3.91 -9.51
N ASP A 43 -20.60 -4.74 -8.94
CA ASP A 43 -21.97 -4.34 -8.70
C ASP A 43 -22.00 -3.05 -7.84
N PRO A 44 -22.79 -2.04 -8.21
CA PRO A 44 -22.82 -0.77 -7.49
C PRO A 44 -23.23 -0.89 -6.02
N ASP A 45 -24.14 -1.81 -5.68
CA ASP A 45 -24.61 -2.01 -4.31
C ASP A 45 -23.53 -2.72 -3.49
N GLU A 46 -22.84 -3.71 -4.07
CA GLU A 46 -21.67 -4.34 -3.45
C GLU A 46 -20.53 -3.33 -3.20
N LEU A 47 -20.25 -2.46 -4.18
CA LEU A 47 -19.24 -1.41 -4.04
C LEU A 47 -19.63 -0.41 -2.94
N ALA A 48 -20.87 0.06 -2.94
CA ALA A 48 -21.38 0.99 -1.93
C ALA A 48 -21.27 0.38 -0.52
N ARG A 49 -21.60 -0.90 -0.37
CA ARG A 49 -21.44 -1.64 0.88
C ARG A 49 -19.97 -1.74 1.29
N ALA A 50 -19.07 -2.10 0.38
CA ALA A 50 -17.64 -2.21 0.68
C ALA A 50 -17.03 -0.87 1.11
N VAL A 51 -17.47 0.24 0.50
CA VAL A 51 -17.10 1.60 0.91
C VAL A 51 -17.63 1.88 2.33
N ALA A 52 -18.92 1.65 2.58
CA ALA A 52 -19.56 1.90 3.87
C ALA A 52 -18.90 1.11 5.02
N GLU A 53 -18.63 -0.18 4.80
CA GLU A 53 -17.92 -1.03 5.78
C GLU A 53 -16.50 -0.53 6.02
N SER A 54 -15.79 -0.08 4.98
CA SER A 54 -14.39 0.36 5.07
C SER A 54 -14.22 1.70 5.79
N VAL A 55 -15.24 2.57 5.78
CA VAL A 55 -15.25 3.83 6.55
C VAL A 55 -15.93 3.69 7.91
N GLY A 56 -16.81 2.71 8.07
CA GLY A 56 -17.51 2.40 9.31
C GLY A 56 -16.65 1.65 10.33
N GLU A 57 -17.32 1.15 11.37
CA GLU A 57 -16.69 0.34 12.42
C GLU A 57 -16.04 -0.96 11.91
N PRO A 58 -16.63 -1.71 10.95
CA PRO A 58 -16.00 -2.93 10.41
C PRO A 58 -14.61 -2.69 9.81
N GLY A 59 -14.36 -1.50 9.26
CA GLY A 59 -13.07 -1.11 8.69
C GLY A 59 -12.08 -0.55 9.70
N ARG A 60 -12.45 -0.39 10.98
CA ARG A 60 -11.62 0.30 11.98
C ARG A 60 -10.24 -0.32 12.13
N GLU A 61 -10.16 -1.63 12.34
CA GLU A 61 -8.88 -2.33 12.52
C GLU A 61 -7.97 -2.19 11.30
N ARG A 62 -8.53 -2.25 10.09
CA ARG A 62 -7.79 -2.05 8.84
C ARG A 62 -7.24 -0.62 8.74
N ARG A 63 -8.04 0.38 9.12
CA ARG A 63 -7.58 1.78 9.15
C ARG A 63 -6.48 2.00 10.20
N GLU A 64 -6.58 1.40 11.38
CA GLU A 64 -5.52 1.48 12.39
C GLU A 64 -4.23 0.79 11.92
N ARG A 65 -4.33 -0.36 11.24
CA ARG A 65 -3.17 -1.02 10.65
C ARG A 65 -2.53 -0.21 9.51
N ALA A 66 -3.36 0.42 8.68
CA ALA A 66 -2.86 1.34 7.65
C ALA A 66 -2.14 2.55 8.28
N LYS A 67 -2.69 3.17 9.33
CA LYS A 67 -2.03 4.26 10.07
C LYS A 67 -0.67 3.81 10.63
N ALA A 68 -0.61 2.65 11.28
CA ALA A 68 0.64 2.10 11.81
C ALA A 68 1.67 1.85 10.69
N MET A 69 1.23 1.40 9.52
CA MET A 69 2.10 1.28 8.34
C MET A 69 2.63 2.66 7.90
N GLY A 70 1.80 3.70 7.90
CA GLY A 70 2.22 5.08 7.57
C GLY A 70 3.28 5.63 8.52
N THR A 71 3.14 5.38 9.82
CA THR A 71 4.18 5.71 10.82
C THR A 71 5.50 5.01 10.48
N ARG A 72 5.47 3.69 10.26
CA ARG A 72 6.69 2.91 9.93
C ARG A 72 7.31 3.35 8.60
N THR A 73 6.51 3.66 7.59
CA THR A 73 7.01 4.19 6.31
C THR A 73 7.70 5.54 6.51
N THR A 74 7.14 6.41 7.35
CA THR A 74 7.75 7.71 7.66
C THR A 74 9.08 7.50 8.38
N GLU A 75 9.11 6.70 9.45
CA GLU A 75 10.34 6.39 10.21
C GLU A 75 11.44 5.77 9.34
N ALA A 76 11.08 4.88 8.41
CA ALA A 76 12.04 4.24 7.52
C ALA A 76 12.64 5.20 6.49
N THR A 77 11.90 6.24 6.08
CA THR A 77 12.26 7.11 4.95
C THR A 77 12.81 8.48 5.35
N THR A 78 12.57 8.93 6.58
CA THR A 78 13.21 10.14 7.14
C THR A 78 14.73 9.98 7.26
N GLU A 79 15.45 11.10 7.34
CA GLU A 79 16.91 11.11 7.54
C GLU A 79 17.30 10.25 8.76
N GLY A 80 18.33 9.40 8.58
CA GLY A 80 18.74 8.41 9.57
C GLY A 80 17.82 7.18 9.71
N GLY A 81 16.71 7.12 8.98
CA GLY A 81 15.81 5.96 8.86
C GLY A 81 16.44 4.79 8.11
N SER A 82 15.85 3.59 8.23
CA SER A 82 16.44 2.38 7.65
C SER A 82 16.55 2.43 6.13
N SER A 83 15.47 2.76 5.42
CA SER A 83 15.49 2.84 3.95
C SER A 83 16.32 4.00 3.44
N HIS A 84 16.41 5.09 4.21
CA HIS A 84 17.32 6.19 3.91
C HIS A 84 18.79 5.73 3.97
N LYS A 85 19.19 5.06 5.05
CA LYS A 85 20.54 4.51 5.22
C LYS A 85 20.90 3.48 4.16
N ASP A 86 19.99 2.57 3.83
CA ASP A 86 20.21 1.56 2.79
C ASP A 86 20.48 2.22 1.42
N LEU A 87 19.78 3.34 1.14
CA LEU A 87 20.01 4.12 -0.07
C LEU A 87 21.35 4.86 -0.04
N GLU A 88 21.72 5.47 1.08
CA GLU A 88 23.04 6.11 1.25
C GLU A 88 24.19 5.12 1.05
N GLU A 89 24.06 3.91 1.58
CA GLU A 89 25.04 2.83 1.40
C GLU A 89 25.17 2.45 -0.08
N LEU A 90 24.05 2.25 -0.78
CA LEU A 90 24.05 1.98 -2.22
C LEU A 90 24.75 3.08 -3.02
N VAL A 91 24.45 4.35 -2.74
CA VAL A 91 25.10 5.50 -3.41
C VAL A 91 26.61 5.52 -3.10
N GLY A 92 26.99 5.20 -1.88
CA GLY A 92 28.39 5.06 -1.47
C GLY A 92 29.13 4.01 -2.29
N GLU A 93 28.55 2.84 -2.49
CA GLU A 93 29.14 1.77 -3.31
C GLU A 93 29.26 2.16 -4.78
N LEU A 94 28.21 2.75 -5.36
CA LEU A 94 28.26 3.20 -6.75
C LEU A 94 29.29 4.31 -6.98
N SER A 95 29.45 5.22 -6.01
CA SER A 95 30.43 6.30 -6.10
C SER A 95 31.86 5.76 -6.14
N LYS A 96 32.17 4.71 -5.37
CA LYS A 96 33.49 4.06 -5.40
C LYS A 96 33.82 3.51 -6.79
N LEU A 97 32.83 2.98 -7.51
CA LEU A 97 33.02 2.43 -8.86
C LEU A 97 33.30 3.51 -9.92
N VAL A 98 32.74 4.70 -9.76
CA VAL A 98 32.94 5.82 -10.71
C VAL A 98 34.28 6.51 -10.50
N THR A 99 34.85 6.42 -9.29
CA THR A 99 36.12 7.07 -8.94
C THR A 99 37.35 6.16 -9.11
N MET A 100 37.15 4.92 -9.55
CA MET A 100 38.19 4.00 -10.03
C MET A 100 38.44 4.18 -11.53
#